data_AF-A0A314ZNM6-F1
#
_entry.id   AF-A0A314ZNM6-F1
#
_cell.length_a   1.000
_cell.length_b   1.000
_cell.length_c   1.000
_cell.angle_alpha   90.00
_cell.angle_beta   90.00
_cell.angle_gamma   90.00
#
_symmetry.space_group_name_H-M   'P 1'
#
loop_
_entity.id
_entity.type
_entity.pdbx_description
1 polymer ?
#
loop_
_entity_poly.entity_id
_entity_poly.type
_entity_poly.pdbx_seq_one_letter_code
_entity_poly.pdbx_strand_id
1 'polypeptide(L)'
;MYRFAGSLASKARLARNCTQQVGSSLISRRNYTAKDIKFGVEARALMLKGVEELADAVKVTMGPKGRNVVLEQSFGAPKVTKDGVTVAKSIEFRDKVKNIGASLVKQVANATNDAAGDGTTCATVLTRAIFTEGCKSVAAGMNAMDLRRGISMAVDSVVTNLKSRARMISTSEEIAQVGTISANGEREIGELIAKAMEKVGKEGVITIAIGGASEAEVSEKKDRVTDALNATKAAVEEGIVPGGGAALLYASKELDKLATANFDQKIGVQIIQNALKMPVSTIASNAGVEGAVVVGKLLEQDNPDLGYDAAKGEYVDMIKAGIIDPLKVIRTALVDAASVSSLMTTTEAVVVELPKDEKETPGMGGGMGGMDY
;
A
#
# COMPACT_ATOMS: atom_id res chain seq x y z
N MET A 1 64.79 -10.19 50.46
CA MET A 1 63.94 -11.31 50.91
C MET A 1 62.65 -10.73 51.49
N TYR A 2 61.49 -11.24 51.06
CA TYR A 2 60.12 -11.08 51.61
C TYR A 2 59.53 -9.65 51.78
N ARG A 3 58.47 -9.22 51.05
CA ARG A 3 57.01 -9.53 51.09
C ARG A 3 56.20 -8.62 52.05
N PHE A 4 55.09 -8.10 51.52
CA PHE A 4 53.83 -7.63 52.16
C PHE A 4 53.67 -6.20 52.76
N ALA A 5 52.77 -5.46 52.11
CA ALA A 5 51.53 -4.80 52.60
C ALA A 5 51.52 -3.65 53.64
N GLY A 6 50.55 -2.75 53.43
CA GLY A 6 50.00 -1.78 54.40
C GLY A 6 50.22 -0.32 53.97
N SER A 7 49.31 0.30 53.21
CA SER A 7 48.07 0.96 53.66
C SER A 7 48.28 2.31 54.39
N LEU A 8 47.62 3.34 53.81
CA LEU A 8 47.13 4.59 54.42
C LEU A 8 48.15 5.68 54.83
N ALA A 9 48.21 6.74 54.02
CA ALA A 9 48.05 8.11 54.51
C ALA A 9 47.85 9.07 53.33
N SER A 10 46.62 9.59 53.20
CA SER A 10 46.36 10.78 52.39
C SER A 10 47.05 11.98 53.03
N LYS A 11 47.73 12.82 52.23
CA LYS A 11 47.71 14.27 52.40
C LYS A 11 48.19 14.95 51.12
N ALA A 12 47.28 15.75 50.58
CA ALA A 12 47.43 16.56 49.39
C ALA A 12 48.61 17.55 49.50
N ARG A 13 49.27 17.80 48.36
CA ARG A 13 49.87 19.10 48.05
C ARG A 13 50.09 19.25 46.54
N LEU A 14 49.26 20.13 45.96
CA LEU A 14 49.64 21.18 45.01
C LEU A 14 50.59 20.79 43.86
N ALA A 15 50.01 20.58 42.69
CA ALA A 15 50.66 20.95 41.43
C ALA A 15 49.62 21.62 40.52
N ARG A 16 49.72 22.94 40.41
CA ARG A 16 49.12 23.70 39.31
C ARG A 16 49.83 23.24 38.05
N ASN A 17 49.10 22.70 37.09
CA ASN A 17 49.51 22.79 35.70
C ASN A 17 48.29 23.20 34.89
N CYS A 18 48.36 24.46 34.46
CA CYS A 18 47.52 25.06 33.45
C CYS A 18 47.72 24.25 32.16
N THR A 19 46.73 23.44 31.79
CA THR A 19 46.56 22.97 30.43
C THR A 19 45.23 23.55 29.98
N GLN A 20 45.29 24.61 29.17
CA GLN A 20 44.18 25.03 28.32
C GLN A 20 43.87 23.88 27.36
N GLN A 21 43.07 22.91 27.81
CA GLN A 21 42.17 22.23 26.90
C GLN A 21 41.06 23.24 26.61
N VAL A 22 41.23 23.99 25.52
CA VAL A 22 40.11 24.59 24.81
C VAL A 22 39.27 23.41 24.34
N GLY A 23 38.38 22.95 25.20
CA GLY A 23 37.30 22.06 24.82
C GLY A 23 36.50 22.83 23.78
N SER A 24 36.64 22.41 22.52
CA SER A 24 35.65 22.70 21.50
C SER A 24 34.35 22.11 22.02
N SER A 25 33.57 22.95 22.70
CA SER A 25 32.16 22.68 22.92
C SER A 25 31.50 22.77 21.54
N LEU A 26 31.63 21.68 20.78
CA LEU A 26 30.65 21.28 19.80
C LEU A 26 29.37 21.03 20.59
N ILE A 27 28.72 22.11 21.00
CA ILE A 27 27.29 22.13 21.25
C ILE A 27 26.73 21.74 19.90
N SER A 28 26.47 20.44 19.73
CA SER A 28 25.58 19.93 18.71
C SER A 28 24.30 20.73 18.88
N ARG A 29 24.16 21.82 18.12
CA ARG A 29 22.88 22.47 17.88
C ARG A 29 22.06 21.40 17.19
N ARG A 30 21.37 20.58 17.99
CA ARG A 30 20.24 19.81 17.50
C ARG A 30 19.33 20.86 16.88
N ASN A 31 19.27 20.88 15.55
CA ASN A 31 18.37 21.74 14.80
C ASN A 31 16.94 21.27 15.11
N TYR A 32 16.41 21.66 16.27
CA TYR A 32 15.02 21.48 16.59
C TYR A 32 14.25 22.50 15.76
N THR A 33 13.77 22.05 14.60
CA THR A 33 12.76 22.77 13.83
C THR A 33 11.50 22.86 14.68
N ALA A 34 10.88 24.03 14.70
CA ALA A 34 9.61 24.21 15.38
C ALA A 34 8.58 23.20 14.81
N LYS A 35 7.68 22.71 15.65
CA LYS A 35 6.69 21.69 15.27
C LYS A 35 5.29 22.30 15.26
N ASP A 36 4.50 21.95 14.26
CA ASP A 36 3.05 22.19 14.25
C ASP A 36 2.34 20.92 14.73
N ILE A 37 1.27 21.09 15.52
CA ILE A 37 0.54 19.99 16.13
C ILE A 37 -0.93 20.14 15.81
N LYS A 38 -1.49 19.12 15.14
CA LYS A 38 -2.93 19.00 14.85
C LYS A 38 -3.54 17.90 15.71
N PHE A 39 -4.75 18.13 16.19
CA PHE A 39 -5.43 17.22 17.11
C PHE A 39 -6.76 16.69 16.56
N GLY A 40 -7.17 15.53 17.07
CA GLY A 40 -8.49 14.95 16.93
C GLY A 40 -9.00 14.87 15.49
N VAL A 41 -10.22 15.37 15.27
CA VAL A 41 -10.94 15.27 14.00
C VAL A 41 -10.25 16.07 12.88
N GLU A 42 -9.67 17.24 13.18
CA GLU A 42 -8.97 18.07 12.19
C GLU A 42 -7.77 17.32 11.60
N ALA A 43 -6.96 16.71 12.47
CA ALA A 43 -5.79 15.93 12.03
C ALA A 43 -6.20 14.75 11.14
N ARG A 44 -7.23 14.00 11.53
CA ARG A 44 -7.75 12.88 10.74
C ARG A 44 -8.33 13.32 9.41
N ALA A 45 -9.07 14.43 9.38
CA ALA A 45 -9.63 14.97 8.14
C ALA A 45 -8.56 15.43 7.15
N LEU A 46 -7.47 16.04 7.63
CA LEU A 46 -6.33 16.44 6.78
C LEU A 46 -5.59 15.21 6.23
N MET A 47 -5.35 14.19 7.05
CA MET A 47 -4.78 12.93 6.58
C MET A 47 -5.70 12.27 5.54
N LEU A 48 -7.02 12.26 5.78
CA LEU A 48 -8.00 11.65 4.88
C LEU A 48 -7.96 12.28 3.49
N LYS A 49 -7.85 13.60 3.37
CA LYS A 49 -7.66 14.26 2.06
C LYS A 49 -6.44 13.74 1.30
N GLY A 50 -5.34 13.48 2.01
CA GLY A 50 -4.12 12.93 1.40
C GLY A 50 -4.30 11.49 0.93
N VAL A 51 -5.01 10.68 1.74
CA VAL A 51 -5.38 9.30 1.39
C VAL A 51 -6.30 9.28 0.17
N GLU A 52 -7.34 10.11 0.15
CA GLU A 52 -8.32 10.18 -0.93
C GLU A 52 -7.69 10.59 -2.24
N GLU A 53 -6.91 11.68 -2.27
CA GLU A 53 -6.29 12.13 -3.53
C GLU A 53 -5.26 11.13 -4.07
N LEU A 54 -4.47 10.50 -3.21
CA LEU A 54 -3.53 9.46 -3.63
C LEU A 54 -4.28 8.23 -4.17
N ALA A 55 -5.28 7.76 -3.44
CA ALA A 55 -6.06 6.60 -3.86
C ALA A 55 -6.91 6.88 -5.10
N ASP A 56 -7.39 8.10 -5.30
CA ASP A 56 -8.11 8.51 -6.49
C ASP A 56 -7.22 8.56 -7.74
N ALA A 57 -5.93 8.90 -7.58
CA ALA A 57 -4.97 8.81 -8.66
C ALA A 57 -4.56 7.36 -8.98
N VAL A 58 -4.46 6.49 -7.98
CA VAL A 58 -4.06 5.09 -8.16
C VAL A 58 -5.21 4.22 -8.67
N LYS A 59 -6.45 4.44 -8.20
CA LYS A 59 -7.61 3.60 -8.55
C LYS A 59 -7.93 3.58 -10.05
N VAL A 60 -7.51 4.59 -10.80
CA VAL A 60 -7.77 4.67 -12.26
C VAL A 60 -7.09 3.55 -13.03
N THR A 61 -6.03 2.96 -12.47
CA THR A 61 -5.30 1.86 -13.11
C THR A 61 -5.90 0.48 -12.82
N MET A 62 -6.88 0.40 -11.90
CA MET A 62 -7.43 -0.86 -11.42
C MET A 62 -8.28 -1.57 -12.48
N GLY A 63 -8.04 -2.88 -12.65
CA GLY A 63 -8.83 -3.77 -13.51
C GLY A 63 -8.40 -3.76 -14.99
N PRO A 64 -8.98 -4.65 -15.82
CA PRO A 64 -8.56 -4.86 -17.20
C PRO A 64 -8.78 -3.62 -18.09
N LYS A 65 -9.79 -2.81 -17.78
CA LYS A 65 -10.07 -1.52 -18.44
C LYS A 65 -9.47 -0.32 -17.70
N GLY A 66 -8.51 -0.56 -16.80
CA GLY A 66 -7.73 0.47 -16.13
C GLY A 66 -6.98 1.35 -17.12
N ARG A 67 -6.97 2.65 -16.85
CA ARG A 67 -6.34 3.69 -17.68
C ARG A 67 -4.91 3.96 -17.22
N ASN A 68 -4.12 4.51 -18.14
CA ASN A 68 -2.74 4.91 -17.84
C ASN A 68 -2.71 6.21 -17.04
N VAL A 69 -1.71 6.32 -16.16
CA VAL A 69 -1.34 7.57 -15.50
C VAL A 69 -0.04 8.07 -16.12
N VAL A 70 0.01 9.38 -16.36
CA VAL A 70 1.20 10.05 -16.89
C VAL A 70 1.91 10.76 -15.75
N LEU A 71 3.18 10.44 -15.56
CA LEU A 71 4.02 10.95 -14.49
C LEU A 71 5.09 11.88 -15.07
N GLU A 72 5.16 13.10 -14.52
CA GLU A 72 6.25 14.01 -14.79
C GLU A 72 7.56 13.44 -14.26
N GLN A 73 8.63 13.55 -15.05
CA GLN A 73 9.99 13.22 -14.63
C GLN A 73 10.82 14.51 -14.64
N SER A 74 11.75 14.64 -13.70
CA SER A 74 12.63 15.81 -13.61
C SER A 74 13.51 16.01 -14.86
N PHE A 75 13.77 14.93 -15.60
CA PHE A 75 14.52 14.93 -16.84
C PHE A 75 13.94 13.89 -17.79
N GLY A 76 13.87 14.20 -19.08
CA GLY A 76 13.40 13.28 -20.12
C GLY A 76 11.90 13.37 -20.41
N ALA A 77 11.38 12.35 -21.11
CA ALA A 77 9.97 12.25 -21.46
C ALA A 77 9.14 11.78 -20.25
N PRO A 78 7.85 12.16 -20.14
CA PRO A 78 7.00 11.71 -19.05
C PRO A 78 6.83 10.17 -19.07
N LYS A 79 6.82 9.54 -17.89
CA LYS A 79 6.60 8.10 -17.76
C LYS A 79 5.11 7.81 -17.78
N VAL A 80 4.68 6.95 -18.69
CA VAL A 80 3.31 6.45 -18.75
C VAL A 80 3.27 5.08 -18.08
N THR A 81 2.39 4.87 -17.09
CA THR A 81 2.33 3.60 -16.35
C THR A 81 0.90 3.22 -15.94
N LYS A 82 0.68 1.91 -15.74
CA LYS A 82 -0.49 1.34 -15.06
C LYS A 82 -0.16 0.78 -13.67
N ASP A 83 1.11 0.77 -13.27
CA ASP A 83 1.50 0.27 -11.96
C ASP A 83 1.10 1.25 -10.86
N GLY A 84 0.24 0.78 -9.95
CA GLY A 84 -0.26 1.56 -8.83
C GLY A 84 0.83 1.99 -7.86
N VAL A 85 1.88 1.18 -7.66
CA VAL A 85 3.00 1.54 -6.77
C VAL A 85 3.80 2.70 -7.33
N THR A 86 4.12 2.64 -8.63
CA THR A 86 4.84 3.71 -9.31
C THR A 86 4.05 5.02 -9.23
N VAL A 87 2.73 4.98 -9.43
CA VAL A 87 1.87 6.17 -9.26
C VAL A 87 1.89 6.65 -7.81
N ALA A 88 1.65 5.77 -6.83
CA ALA A 88 1.62 6.14 -5.43
C ALA A 88 2.94 6.78 -4.97
N LYS A 89 4.09 6.24 -5.39
CA LYS A 89 5.42 6.78 -5.06
C LYS A 89 5.61 8.22 -5.53
N SER A 90 5.10 8.56 -6.72
CA SER A 90 5.27 9.87 -7.34
C SER A 90 4.48 11.02 -6.68
N ILE A 91 3.48 10.71 -5.84
CA ILE A 91 2.57 11.73 -5.30
C ILE A 91 3.12 12.31 -4.00
N GLU A 92 3.54 13.58 -3.99
CA GLU A 92 3.92 14.27 -2.75
C GLU A 92 3.10 15.55 -2.56
N PHE A 93 2.65 15.78 -1.34
CA PHE A 93 1.86 16.96 -0.99
C PHE A 93 2.69 18.00 -0.26
N ARG A 94 2.45 19.29 -0.57
CA ARG A 94 3.07 20.42 0.13
C ARG A 94 2.67 20.46 1.60
N ASP A 95 1.38 20.23 1.88
CA ASP A 95 0.88 20.13 3.25
C ASP A 95 1.43 18.86 3.91
N LYS A 96 2.11 19.03 5.05
CA LYS A 96 2.82 17.95 5.73
C LYS A 96 1.87 16.93 6.36
N VAL A 97 0.74 17.35 6.93
CA VAL A 97 -0.23 16.44 7.57
C VAL A 97 -0.95 15.61 6.51
N LYS A 98 -1.36 16.27 5.41
CA LYS A 98 -1.89 15.60 4.22
C LYS A 98 -0.88 14.61 3.65
N ASN A 99 0.39 15.01 3.54
CA ASN A 99 1.46 14.16 3.03
C ASN A 99 1.74 12.95 3.94
N ILE A 100 1.58 13.06 5.26
CA ILE A 100 1.65 11.90 6.16
C ILE A 100 0.57 10.89 5.82
N GLY A 101 -0.68 11.33 5.65
CA GLY A 101 -1.78 10.44 5.24
C GLY A 101 -1.45 9.69 3.94
N ALA A 102 -0.98 10.41 2.93
CA ALA A 102 -0.54 9.82 1.67
C ALA A 102 0.65 8.84 1.85
N SER A 103 1.64 9.22 2.67
CA SER A 103 2.85 8.42 2.89
C SER A 103 2.54 7.09 3.58
N LEU A 104 1.57 7.06 4.49
CA LEU A 104 1.10 5.83 5.13
C LEU A 104 0.45 4.89 4.09
N VAL A 105 -0.29 5.41 3.12
CA VAL A 105 -0.84 4.60 2.03
C VAL A 105 0.27 4.11 1.09
N LYS A 106 1.28 4.93 0.80
CA LYS A 106 2.47 4.48 0.06
C LYS A 106 3.17 3.32 0.76
N GLN A 107 3.24 3.35 2.09
CA GLN A 107 3.81 2.24 2.87
C GLN A 107 2.98 0.96 2.71
N VAL A 108 1.65 1.04 2.71
CA VAL A 108 0.78 -0.11 2.40
C VAL A 108 1.08 -0.66 1.01
N ALA A 109 1.09 0.20 -0.01
CA ALA A 109 1.36 -0.22 -1.39
C ALA A 109 2.74 -0.88 -1.52
N ASN A 110 3.77 -0.34 -0.85
CA ASN A 110 5.11 -0.92 -0.85
C ASN A 110 5.16 -2.26 -0.11
N ALA A 111 4.56 -2.37 1.08
CA ALA A 111 4.55 -3.61 1.86
C ALA A 111 3.86 -4.76 1.11
N THR A 112 2.72 -4.46 0.48
CA THR A 112 2.01 -5.43 -0.35
C THR A 112 2.82 -5.82 -1.60
N ASN A 113 3.51 -4.86 -2.23
CA ASN A 113 4.41 -5.13 -3.34
C ASN A 113 5.60 -6.03 -2.92
N ASP A 114 6.20 -5.78 -1.78
CA ASP A 114 7.36 -6.56 -1.32
C ASP A 114 6.97 -8.00 -0.94
N ALA A 115 5.75 -8.19 -0.43
CA ALA A 115 5.26 -9.49 0.00
C ALA A 115 4.68 -10.33 -1.14
N ALA A 116 3.97 -9.71 -2.09
CA ALA A 116 3.19 -10.40 -3.12
C ALA A 116 3.51 -9.97 -4.55
N GLY A 117 4.11 -8.78 -4.74
CA GLY A 117 4.48 -8.23 -6.05
C GLY A 117 3.32 -7.87 -6.97
N ASP A 118 2.10 -7.85 -6.44
CA ASP A 118 0.86 -7.43 -7.10
C ASP A 118 -0.16 -6.99 -6.02
N GLY A 119 -1.31 -6.44 -6.41
CA GLY A 119 -2.43 -6.09 -5.52
C GLY A 119 -2.29 -4.73 -4.83
N THR A 120 -1.33 -3.93 -5.27
CA THR A 120 -0.94 -2.65 -4.66
C THR A 120 -2.03 -1.60 -4.81
N THR A 121 -2.67 -1.56 -5.98
CA THR A 121 -3.88 -0.78 -6.25
C THR A 121 -5.05 -1.24 -5.39
N CYS A 122 -5.22 -2.56 -5.21
CA CYS A 122 -6.29 -3.11 -4.37
C CYS A 122 -6.10 -2.69 -2.90
N ALA A 123 -4.88 -2.82 -2.36
CA ALA A 123 -4.54 -2.41 -1.01
C ALA A 123 -4.79 -0.90 -0.79
N THR A 124 -4.48 -0.08 -1.79
CA THR A 124 -4.73 1.37 -1.77
C THR A 124 -6.23 1.70 -1.72
N VAL A 125 -7.04 1.04 -2.56
CA VAL A 125 -8.50 1.22 -2.60
C VAL A 125 -9.15 0.75 -1.29
N LEU A 126 -8.71 -0.37 -0.73
CA LEU A 126 -9.17 -0.87 0.56
C LEU A 126 -8.79 0.09 1.70
N THR A 127 -7.57 0.62 1.70
CA THR A 127 -7.09 1.58 2.72
C THR A 127 -7.97 2.83 2.72
N ARG A 128 -8.24 3.40 1.54
CA ARG A 128 -9.17 4.54 1.41
C ARG A 128 -10.54 4.20 1.98
N ALA A 129 -11.11 3.05 1.62
CA ALA A 129 -12.45 2.67 2.03
C ALA A 129 -12.56 2.49 3.56
N ILE A 130 -11.63 1.75 4.16
CA ILE A 130 -11.61 1.49 5.61
C ILE A 130 -11.40 2.79 6.37
N PHE A 131 -10.42 3.61 5.95
CA PHE A 131 -10.10 4.85 6.66
C PHE A 131 -11.21 5.89 6.55
N THR A 132 -11.86 6.02 5.39
CA THR A 132 -12.99 6.95 5.20
C THR A 132 -14.15 6.64 6.14
N GLU A 133 -14.57 5.37 6.21
CA GLU A 133 -15.66 4.95 7.08
C GLU A 133 -15.25 4.95 8.56
N GLY A 134 -13.98 4.66 8.86
CA GLY A 134 -13.40 4.81 10.19
C GLY A 134 -13.45 6.25 10.70
N CYS A 135 -13.03 7.22 9.87
CA CYS A 135 -13.11 8.64 10.21
C CYS A 135 -14.54 9.10 10.46
N LYS A 136 -15.51 8.69 9.63
CA LYS A 136 -16.94 8.98 9.84
C LYS A 136 -17.44 8.43 11.16
N SER A 137 -17.06 7.19 11.48
CA SER A 137 -17.50 6.49 12.69
C SER A 137 -16.95 7.15 13.95
N VAL A 138 -15.66 7.50 13.96
CA VAL A 138 -15.04 8.24 15.07
C VAL A 138 -15.63 9.65 15.21
N ALA A 139 -15.91 10.34 14.10
CA ALA A 139 -16.57 11.65 14.14
C ALA A 139 -18.00 11.59 14.71
N ALA A 140 -18.68 10.46 14.57
CA ALA A 140 -19.98 10.20 15.19
C ALA A 140 -19.91 9.86 16.69
N GLY A 141 -18.71 9.87 17.29
CA GLY A 141 -18.51 9.66 18.73
C GLY A 141 -18.27 8.22 19.15
N MET A 142 -18.07 7.30 18.21
CA MET A 142 -17.74 5.90 18.52
C MET A 142 -16.31 5.76 19.06
N ASN A 143 -16.09 4.74 19.88
CA ASN A 143 -14.77 4.45 20.44
C ASN A 143 -13.82 3.88 19.38
N ALA A 144 -12.74 4.60 19.09
CA ALA A 144 -11.75 4.21 18.08
C ALA A 144 -11.06 2.86 18.37
N MET A 145 -10.89 2.49 19.65
CA MET A 145 -10.26 1.22 20.02
C MET A 145 -11.19 0.04 19.81
N ASP A 146 -12.49 0.19 20.10
CA ASP A 146 -13.48 -0.85 19.81
C ASP A 146 -13.74 -1.00 18.30
N LEU A 147 -13.75 0.10 17.55
CA LEU A 147 -13.75 0.05 16.07
C LEU A 147 -12.57 -0.77 15.55
N ARG A 148 -11.36 -0.50 16.04
CA ARG A 148 -10.15 -1.25 15.68
C ARG A 148 -10.28 -2.74 16.00
N ARG A 149 -10.82 -3.10 17.18
CA ARG A 149 -11.06 -4.51 17.54
C ARG A 149 -12.04 -5.18 16.57
N GLY A 150 -13.14 -4.51 16.25
CA GLY A 150 -14.11 -5.00 15.27
C GLY A 150 -13.50 -5.21 13.87
N ILE A 151 -12.67 -4.26 13.43
CA ILE A 151 -11.92 -4.36 12.16
C ILE A 151 -11.00 -5.59 12.18
N SER A 152 -10.18 -5.77 13.23
CA SER A 152 -9.27 -6.92 13.32
C SER A 152 -10.03 -8.25 13.30
N MET A 153 -11.12 -8.37 14.06
CA MET A 153 -11.95 -9.58 14.07
C MET A 153 -12.54 -9.90 12.69
N ALA A 154 -13.02 -8.88 11.98
CA ALA A 154 -13.56 -9.05 10.63
C ALA A 154 -12.49 -9.49 9.63
N VAL A 155 -11.29 -8.88 9.68
CA VAL A 155 -10.16 -9.27 8.82
C VAL A 155 -9.76 -10.72 9.08
N ASP A 156 -9.63 -11.15 10.34
CA ASP A 156 -9.25 -12.52 10.68
C ASP A 156 -10.28 -13.54 10.18
N SER A 157 -11.57 -13.22 10.29
CA SER A 157 -12.67 -14.05 9.77
C SER A 157 -12.61 -14.15 8.24
N VAL A 158 -12.40 -13.03 7.54
CA VAL A 158 -12.29 -12.97 6.08
C VAL A 158 -11.07 -13.75 5.59
N VAL A 159 -9.91 -13.58 6.23
CA VAL A 159 -8.68 -14.31 5.87
C VAL A 159 -8.87 -15.81 6.05
N THR A 160 -9.51 -16.23 7.13
CA THR A 160 -9.85 -17.65 7.37
C THR A 160 -10.78 -18.19 6.28
N ASN A 161 -11.81 -17.43 5.92
CA ASN A 161 -12.74 -17.80 4.86
C ASN A 161 -12.05 -17.94 3.50
N LEU A 162 -11.22 -16.96 3.12
CA LEU A 162 -10.49 -16.99 1.85
C LEU A 162 -9.54 -18.20 1.77
N LYS A 163 -8.82 -18.52 2.85
CA LYS A 163 -7.97 -19.71 2.94
C LYS A 163 -8.77 -21.01 2.75
N SER A 164 -9.98 -21.09 3.31
CA SER A 164 -10.83 -22.28 3.18
C SER A 164 -11.35 -22.51 1.75
N ARG A 165 -11.38 -21.46 0.92
CA ARG A 165 -11.89 -21.48 -0.46
C ARG A 165 -10.78 -21.51 -1.51
N ALA A 166 -9.53 -21.36 -1.10
CA ALA A 166 -8.40 -21.31 -2.02
C ALA A 166 -8.17 -22.66 -2.69
N ARG A 167 -7.91 -22.62 -4.00
CA ARG A 167 -7.59 -23.80 -4.81
C ARG A 167 -6.09 -23.82 -5.05
N MET A 168 -5.44 -24.91 -4.67
CA MET A 168 -4.02 -25.08 -4.96
C MET A 168 -3.83 -25.38 -6.44
N ILE A 169 -2.88 -24.68 -7.07
CA ILE A 169 -2.45 -24.96 -8.43
C ILE A 169 -1.14 -25.74 -8.41
N SER A 170 -1.00 -26.69 -9.33
CA SER A 170 0.23 -27.49 -9.43
C SER A 170 0.60 -27.88 -10.86
N THR A 171 -0.31 -27.71 -11.83
CA THR A 171 -0.04 -28.08 -13.22
C THR A 171 0.60 -26.92 -13.99
N SER A 172 1.40 -27.26 -15.00
CA SER A 172 2.06 -26.26 -15.87
C SER A 172 1.01 -25.42 -16.62
N GLU A 173 -0.13 -26.01 -16.98
CA GLU A 173 -1.25 -25.33 -17.63
C GLU A 173 -1.92 -24.28 -16.72
N GLU A 174 -2.15 -24.61 -15.45
CA GLU A 174 -2.72 -23.66 -14.47
C GLU A 174 -1.77 -22.49 -14.20
N ILE A 175 -0.48 -22.79 -14.08
CA ILE A 175 0.58 -21.78 -13.91
C ILE A 175 0.66 -20.87 -15.14
N ALA A 176 0.62 -21.43 -16.35
CA ALA A 176 0.62 -20.66 -17.59
C ALA A 176 -0.64 -19.78 -17.71
N GLN A 177 -1.78 -20.28 -17.23
CA GLN A 177 -3.02 -19.52 -17.19
C GLN A 177 -2.88 -18.31 -16.26
N VAL A 178 -2.44 -18.48 -15.00
CA VAL A 178 -2.20 -17.38 -14.06
C VAL A 178 -1.21 -16.36 -14.65
N GLY A 179 -0.10 -16.84 -15.23
CA GLY A 179 0.89 -15.97 -15.84
C GLY A 179 0.33 -15.18 -17.03
N THR A 180 -0.50 -15.79 -17.87
CA THR A 180 -1.14 -15.14 -19.01
C THR A 180 -2.10 -14.04 -18.57
N ILE A 181 -2.93 -14.32 -17.55
CA ILE A 181 -3.90 -13.37 -17.01
C ILE A 181 -3.18 -12.16 -16.41
N SER A 182 -2.15 -12.43 -15.61
CA SER A 182 -1.34 -11.40 -14.95
C SER A 182 -0.53 -10.58 -15.96
N ALA A 183 -0.17 -11.17 -17.10
CA ALA A 183 0.49 -10.49 -18.22
C ALA A 183 -0.50 -9.80 -19.19
N ASN A 184 -1.69 -9.37 -18.73
CA ASN A 184 -2.71 -8.71 -19.55
C ASN A 184 -3.18 -9.50 -20.78
N GLY A 185 -3.21 -10.84 -20.69
CA GLY A 185 -3.67 -11.73 -21.76
C GLY A 185 -2.56 -12.16 -22.74
N GLU A 186 -1.31 -11.80 -22.50
CA GLU A 186 -0.18 -12.25 -23.32
C GLU A 186 0.22 -13.68 -23.02
N ARG A 187 -0.27 -14.59 -23.87
CA ARG A 187 -0.07 -16.04 -23.74
C ARG A 187 1.40 -16.45 -23.81
N GLU A 188 2.20 -15.73 -24.60
CA GLU A 188 3.64 -16.00 -24.73
C GLU A 188 4.38 -15.78 -23.41
N ILE A 189 4.08 -14.68 -22.71
CA ILE A 189 4.66 -14.38 -21.39
C ILE A 189 4.26 -15.47 -20.38
N GLY A 190 2.98 -15.83 -20.33
CA GLY A 190 2.48 -16.87 -19.43
C GLY A 190 3.13 -18.24 -19.65
N GLU A 191 3.24 -18.68 -20.91
CA GLU A 191 3.90 -19.95 -21.24
C GLU A 191 5.39 -19.96 -20.90
N LEU A 192 6.09 -18.84 -21.12
CA LEU A 192 7.51 -18.72 -20.76
C LEU A 192 7.71 -18.79 -19.24
N ILE A 193 6.87 -18.09 -18.47
CA ILE A 193 6.89 -18.13 -17.01
C ILE A 193 6.64 -19.57 -16.52
N ALA A 194 5.63 -20.25 -17.05
CA ALA A 194 5.31 -21.63 -16.65
C ALA A 194 6.47 -22.60 -16.94
N LYS A 195 7.03 -22.57 -18.15
CA LYS A 195 8.18 -23.39 -18.53
C LYS A 195 9.42 -23.10 -17.66
N ALA A 196 9.63 -21.83 -17.30
CA ALA A 196 10.72 -21.45 -16.42
C ALA A 196 10.51 -22.01 -15.01
N MET A 197 9.32 -21.79 -14.42
CA MET A 197 8.97 -22.28 -13.08
C MET A 197 9.00 -23.80 -12.98
N GLU A 198 8.58 -24.53 -14.02
CA GLU A 198 8.65 -25.99 -14.09
C GLU A 198 10.10 -26.49 -14.07
N LYS A 199 11.00 -25.82 -14.81
CA LYS A 199 12.42 -26.20 -14.87
C LYS A 199 13.20 -25.86 -13.60
N VAL A 200 12.95 -24.70 -13.01
CA VAL A 200 13.74 -24.18 -11.89
C VAL A 200 13.17 -24.52 -10.52
N GLY A 201 11.90 -24.98 -10.46
CA GLY A 201 11.20 -25.26 -9.22
C GLY A 201 10.88 -24.01 -8.40
N LYS A 202 10.50 -24.21 -7.12
CA LYS A 202 10.04 -23.13 -6.23
C LYS A 202 11.13 -22.17 -5.76
N GLU A 203 12.39 -22.63 -5.71
CA GLU A 203 13.53 -21.88 -5.17
C GLU A 203 14.56 -21.49 -6.24
N GLY A 204 14.17 -21.58 -7.51
CA GLY A 204 15.04 -21.26 -8.63
C GLY A 204 15.15 -19.76 -8.93
N VAL A 205 16.27 -19.37 -9.54
CA VAL A 205 16.49 -18.01 -10.03
C VAL A 205 16.12 -17.93 -11.51
N ILE A 206 15.18 -17.06 -11.86
CA ILE A 206 14.77 -16.79 -13.24
C ILE A 206 15.31 -15.42 -13.65
N THR A 207 16.17 -15.39 -14.66
CA THR A 207 16.67 -14.15 -15.25
C THR A 207 15.85 -13.81 -16.49
N ILE A 208 15.29 -12.61 -16.52
CA ILE A 208 14.40 -12.14 -17.59
C ILE A 208 15.10 -11.02 -18.35
N ALA A 209 15.25 -11.21 -19.66
CA ALA A 209 15.76 -10.20 -20.58
C ALA A 209 14.61 -9.70 -21.46
N ILE A 210 14.28 -8.41 -21.35
CA ILE A 210 13.21 -7.77 -22.12
C ILE A 210 13.84 -6.82 -23.14
N GLY A 211 13.39 -6.94 -24.39
CA GLY A 211 13.71 -6.02 -25.48
C GLY A 211 12.45 -5.30 -25.99
N GLY A 212 12.64 -4.17 -26.67
CA GLY A 212 11.55 -3.35 -27.21
C GLY A 212 12.09 -2.26 -28.12
N ALA A 213 11.21 -1.58 -28.85
CA ALA A 213 11.60 -0.54 -29.81
C ALA A 213 11.95 0.80 -29.15
N SER A 214 11.46 1.04 -27.94
CA SER A 214 11.71 2.25 -27.15
C SER A 214 11.88 1.93 -25.67
N GLU A 215 12.58 2.81 -24.92
CA GLU A 215 12.75 2.65 -23.47
C GLU A 215 11.42 2.62 -22.71
N ALA A 216 10.43 3.41 -23.17
CA ALA A 216 9.09 3.43 -22.58
C ALA A 216 8.38 2.08 -22.73
N GLU A 217 8.47 1.46 -23.91
CA GLU A 217 7.90 0.13 -24.16
C GLU A 217 8.64 -0.95 -23.34
N VAL A 218 9.97 -0.89 -23.29
CA VAL A 218 10.79 -1.83 -22.50
C VAL A 218 10.44 -1.74 -21.02
N SER A 219 10.32 -0.53 -20.47
CA SER A 219 9.95 -0.35 -19.06
C SER A 219 8.57 -0.93 -18.76
N GLU A 220 7.59 -0.71 -19.64
CA GLU A 220 6.22 -1.17 -19.42
C GLU A 220 6.11 -2.70 -19.54
N LYS A 221 6.74 -3.29 -20.56
CA LYS A 221 6.85 -4.75 -20.69
C LYS A 221 7.56 -5.38 -19.50
N LYS A 222 8.62 -4.72 -18.99
CA LYS A 222 9.36 -5.19 -17.83
C LYS A 222 8.48 -5.24 -16.58
N ASP A 223 7.76 -4.16 -16.31
CA ASP A 223 6.86 -4.07 -15.16
C ASP A 223 5.81 -5.20 -15.27
N ARG A 224 5.16 -5.35 -16.44
CA ARG A 224 4.18 -6.42 -16.72
C ARG A 224 4.70 -7.84 -16.50
N VAL A 225 5.88 -8.17 -17.03
CA VAL A 225 6.46 -9.52 -16.87
C VAL A 225 6.85 -9.78 -15.42
N THR A 226 7.35 -8.76 -14.72
CA THR A 226 7.73 -8.87 -13.29
C THR A 226 6.50 -9.14 -12.43
N ASP A 227 5.41 -8.40 -12.65
CA ASP A 227 4.14 -8.58 -11.95
C ASP A 227 3.56 -9.96 -12.22
N ALA A 228 3.58 -10.41 -13.48
CA ALA A 228 3.11 -11.74 -13.85
C ALA A 228 3.91 -12.87 -13.19
N LEU A 229 5.23 -12.72 -13.09
CA LEU A 229 6.08 -13.69 -12.38
C LEU A 229 5.73 -13.73 -10.88
N ASN A 230 5.59 -12.56 -10.25
CA ASN A 230 5.29 -12.46 -8.82
C ASN A 230 3.90 -13.04 -8.48
N ALA A 231 2.88 -12.71 -9.29
CA ALA A 231 1.53 -13.25 -9.15
C ALA A 231 1.52 -14.78 -9.28
N THR A 232 2.25 -15.31 -10.27
CA THR A 232 2.34 -16.76 -10.50
C THR A 232 3.05 -17.45 -9.34
N LYS A 233 4.14 -16.86 -8.81
CA LYS A 233 4.81 -17.36 -7.60
C LYS A 233 3.88 -17.37 -6.38
N ALA A 234 3.16 -16.28 -6.15
CA ALA A 234 2.19 -16.16 -5.06
C ALA A 234 1.05 -17.19 -5.17
N ALA A 235 0.60 -17.48 -6.39
CA ALA A 235 -0.43 -18.48 -6.65
C ALA A 235 0.04 -19.91 -6.36
N VAL A 236 1.30 -20.23 -6.67
CA VAL A 236 1.90 -21.55 -6.35
C VAL A 236 2.12 -21.73 -4.84
N GLU A 237 2.31 -20.65 -4.09
CA GLU A 237 2.53 -20.69 -2.63
C GLU A 237 1.24 -20.88 -1.83
N GLU A 238 0.21 -20.06 -2.08
CA GLU A 238 -1.02 -20.03 -1.26
C GLU A 238 -2.30 -20.39 -2.04
N GLY A 239 -2.18 -20.73 -3.32
CA GLY A 239 -3.32 -21.04 -4.19
C GLY A 239 -3.99 -19.81 -4.78
N ILE A 240 -5.09 -20.06 -5.48
CA ILE A 240 -5.88 -19.07 -6.21
C ILE A 240 -7.31 -18.98 -5.69
N VAL A 241 -7.94 -17.83 -5.91
CA VAL A 241 -9.36 -17.58 -5.60
C VAL A 241 -10.05 -16.85 -6.78
N PRO A 242 -11.40 -16.83 -6.84
CA PRO A 242 -12.14 -16.03 -7.81
C PRO A 242 -11.68 -14.57 -7.81
N GLY A 243 -11.20 -14.09 -8.95
CA GLY A 243 -10.58 -12.78 -9.07
C GLY A 243 -11.56 -11.63 -9.18
N GLY A 244 -11.06 -10.46 -9.62
CA GLY A 244 -11.90 -9.29 -9.88
C GLY A 244 -12.60 -8.73 -8.63
N GLY A 245 -12.07 -9.05 -7.44
CA GLY A 245 -12.67 -8.71 -6.15
C GLY A 245 -13.85 -9.59 -5.73
N ALA A 246 -14.24 -10.59 -6.52
CA ALA A 246 -15.38 -11.47 -6.20
C ALA A 246 -15.16 -12.24 -4.89
N ALA A 247 -13.97 -12.79 -4.68
CA ALA A 247 -13.63 -13.51 -3.44
C ALA A 247 -13.83 -12.63 -2.19
N LEU A 248 -13.37 -11.37 -2.23
CA LEU A 248 -13.56 -10.40 -1.15
C LEU A 248 -15.04 -10.06 -0.94
N LEU A 249 -15.79 -9.86 -2.03
CA LEU A 249 -17.21 -9.55 -1.98
C LEU A 249 -18.00 -10.66 -1.29
N TYR A 250 -17.79 -11.93 -1.66
CA TYR A 250 -18.52 -13.03 -1.03
C TYR A 250 -18.06 -13.30 0.41
N ALA A 251 -16.78 -13.06 0.74
CA ALA A 251 -16.33 -13.12 2.12
C ALA A 251 -17.03 -12.08 3.02
N SER A 252 -17.49 -10.95 2.44
CA SER A 252 -18.28 -9.95 3.19
C SER A 252 -19.64 -10.46 3.67
N LYS A 253 -20.24 -11.47 3.02
CA LYS A 253 -21.52 -12.08 3.47
C LYS A 253 -21.35 -12.86 4.77
N GLU A 254 -20.19 -13.46 5.00
CA GLU A 254 -19.94 -14.26 6.21
C GLU A 254 -19.79 -13.39 7.46
N LEU A 255 -19.47 -12.10 7.29
CA LEU A 255 -19.34 -11.15 8.39
C LEU A 255 -20.68 -10.88 9.12
N ASP A 256 -21.83 -11.13 8.48
CA ASP A 256 -23.16 -10.98 9.11
C ASP A 256 -23.33 -11.92 10.32
N LYS A 257 -22.58 -13.03 10.35
CA LYS A 257 -22.64 -14.04 11.41
C LYS A 257 -21.67 -13.76 12.55
N LEU A 258 -20.80 -12.75 12.41
CA LEU A 258 -19.73 -12.50 13.36
C LEU A 258 -20.28 -11.84 14.63
N ALA A 259 -20.19 -12.54 15.76
CA ALA A 259 -20.61 -12.01 17.05
C ALA A 259 -19.62 -10.95 17.56
N THR A 260 -20.15 -9.82 18.05
CA THR A 260 -19.38 -8.70 18.58
C THR A 260 -19.79 -8.40 20.01
N ALA A 261 -18.84 -7.97 20.85
CA ALA A 261 -19.12 -7.73 22.27
C ALA A 261 -19.94 -6.44 22.51
N ASN A 262 -19.80 -5.45 21.62
CA ASN A 262 -20.50 -4.18 21.73
C ASN A 262 -20.84 -3.58 20.36
N PHE A 263 -21.59 -2.47 20.37
CA PHE A 263 -22.06 -1.79 19.16
C PHE A 263 -20.89 -1.22 18.33
N ASP A 264 -19.89 -0.62 18.97
CA ASP A 264 -18.74 -0.02 18.27
C ASP A 264 -17.92 -1.09 17.52
N GLN A 265 -17.74 -2.28 18.11
CA GLN A 265 -17.14 -3.41 17.41
C GLN A 265 -17.98 -3.87 16.22
N LYS A 266 -19.32 -3.88 16.34
CA LYS A 266 -20.22 -4.18 15.21
C LYS A 266 -20.03 -3.19 14.07
N ILE A 267 -19.86 -1.90 14.37
CA ILE A 267 -19.54 -0.91 13.34
C ILE A 267 -18.17 -1.16 12.74
N GLY A 268 -17.17 -1.54 13.55
CA GLY A 268 -15.86 -1.98 13.05
C GLY A 268 -15.94 -3.11 12.02
N VAL A 269 -16.80 -4.11 12.27
CA VAL A 269 -17.08 -5.20 11.33
C VAL A 269 -17.75 -4.66 10.05
N GLN A 270 -18.74 -3.78 10.21
CA GLN A 270 -19.47 -3.17 9.08
C GLN A 270 -18.56 -2.34 8.16
N ILE A 271 -17.55 -1.65 8.72
CA ILE A 271 -16.53 -0.92 7.95
C ILE A 271 -15.83 -1.85 6.97
N ILE A 272 -15.37 -3.01 7.45
CA ILE A 272 -14.72 -4.01 6.59
C ILE A 272 -15.72 -4.57 5.58
N GLN A 273 -16.93 -4.92 6.01
CA GLN A 273 -17.96 -5.44 5.12
C GLN A 273 -18.26 -4.50 3.93
N ASN A 274 -18.25 -3.19 4.15
CA ASN A 274 -18.42 -2.20 3.09
C ASN A 274 -17.15 -2.01 2.26
N ALA A 275 -15.97 -2.00 2.90
CA ALA A 275 -14.70 -1.86 2.20
C ALA A 275 -14.45 -3.01 1.21
N LEU A 276 -14.84 -4.24 1.54
CA LEU A 276 -14.68 -5.42 0.69
C LEU A 276 -15.48 -5.35 -0.63
N LYS A 277 -16.49 -4.48 -0.72
CA LYS A 277 -17.28 -4.24 -1.95
C LYS A 277 -16.56 -3.32 -2.93
N MET A 278 -15.60 -2.52 -2.45
CA MET A 278 -14.97 -1.46 -3.21
C MET A 278 -14.10 -1.94 -4.38
N PRO A 279 -13.34 -3.05 -4.28
CA PRO A 279 -12.59 -3.59 -5.43
C PRO A 279 -13.48 -3.89 -6.63
N VAL A 280 -14.57 -4.65 -6.43
CA VAL A 280 -15.54 -4.97 -7.49
C VAL A 280 -16.15 -3.71 -8.09
N SER A 281 -16.61 -2.80 -7.22
CA SER A 281 -17.22 -1.54 -7.64
C SER A 281 -16.25 -0.67 -8.46
N THR A 282 -14.98 -0.61 -8.07
CA THR A 282 -13.95 0.18 -8.76
C THR A 282 -13.63 -0.42 -10.13
N ILE A 283 -13.44 -1.74 -10.20
CA ILE A 283 -13.18 -2.45 -11.46
C ILE A 283 -14.34 -2.26 -12.44
N ALA A 284 -15.57 -2.42 -11.97
CA ALA A 284 -16.78 -2.19 -12.77
C ALA A 284 -16.88 -0.73 -13.25
N SER A 285 -16.64 0.23 -12.37
CA SER A 285 -16.67 1.67 -12.72
C SER A 285 -15.64 2.04 -13.77
N ASN A 286 -14.42 1.50 -13.66
CA ASN A 286 -13.37 1.70 -14.67
C ASN A 286 -13.73 1.06 -16.02
N ALA A 287 -14.52 -0.01 -16.00
CA ALA A 287 -15.06 -0.64 -17.20
C ALA A 287 -16.25 0.12 -17.83
N GLY A 288 -16.72 1.21 -17.21
CA GLY A 288 -17.80 2.05 -17.71
C GLY A 288 -19.21 1.61 -17.31
N VAL A 289 -19.32 0.72 -16.32
CA VAL A 289 -20.61 0.28 -15.77
C VAL A 289 -20.77 0.71 -14.30
N GLU A 290 -22.01 0.82 -13.85
CA GLU A 290 -22.31 1.25 -12.48
C GLU A 290 -21.90 0.19 -11.45
N GLY A 291 -20.85 0.47 -10.66
CA GLY A 291 -20.27 -0.49 -9.73
C GLY A 291 -21.24 -0.97 -8.65
N ALA A 292 -22.12 -0.09 -8.17
CA ALA A 292 -23.15 -0.45 -7.18
C ALA A 292 -24.14 -1.50 -7.72
N VAL A 293 -24.52 -1.41 -9.00
CA VAL A 293 -25.43 -2.36 -9.65
C VAL A 293 -24.77 -3.73 -9.79
N VAL A 294 -23.48 -3.75 -10.16
CA VAL A 294 -22.71 -5.01 -10.28
C VAL A 294 -22.59 -5.69 -8.92
N VAL A 295 -22.21 -4.94 -7.88
CA VAL A 295 -22.11 -5.45 -6.50
C VAL A 295 -23.46 -5.99 -6.00
N GLY A 296 -24.55 -5.24 -6.20
CA GLY A 296 -25.89 -5.65 -5.79
C GLY A 296 -26.29 -6.99 -6.44
N LYS A 297 -26.15 -7.09 -7.76
CA LYS A 297 -26.45 -8.31 -8.51
C LYS A 297 -25.63 -9.52 -8.04
N LEU A 298 -24.34 -9.35 -7.75
CA LEU A 298 -23.50 -10.45 -7.25
C LEU A 298 -23.89 -10.87 -5.82
N LEU A 299 -24.29 -9.91 -4.97
CA LEU A 299 -24.74 -10.21 -3.61
C LEU A 299 -26.09 -10.95 -3.57
N GLU A 300 -26.90 -10.90 -4.62
CA GLU A 300 -28.13 -11.69 -4.74
C GLU A 300 -27.87 -13.17 -5.09
N GLN A 301 -26.63 -13.53 -5.47
CA GLN A 301 -26.30 -14.87 -5.95
C GLN A 301 -25.71 -15.74 -4.84
N ASP A 302 -26.01 -17.04 -4.89
CA ASP A 302 -25.51 -18.03 -3.94
C ASP A 302 -24.18 -18.67 -4.38
N ASN A 303 -23.82 -18.56 -5.68
CA ASN A 303 -22.60 -19.14 -6.20
C ASN A 303 -21.39 -18.21 -5.94
N PRO A 304 -20.45 -18.59 -5.06
CA PRO A 304 -19.28 -17.76 -4.73
C PRO A 304 -18.24 -17.66 -5.86
N ASP A 305 -18.35 -18.51 -6.89
CA ASP A 305 -17.46 -18.47 -8.06
C ASP A 305 -18.00 -17.54 -9.16
N LEU A 306 -19.23 -17.04 -9.04
CA LEU A 306 -19.81 -16.12 -10.01
C LEU A 306 -19.28 -14.70 -9.80
N GLY A 307 -18.78 -14.06 -10.84
CA GLY A 307 -18.32 -12.68 -10.78
C GLY A 307 -18.66 -11.91 -12.06
N TYR A 308 -18.03 -10.75 -12.22
CA TYR A 308 -18.23 -9.88 -13.38
C TYR A 308 -16.92 -9.76 -14.16
N ASP A 309 -16.92 -10.28 -15.39
CA ASP A 309 -15.84 -10.07 -16.34
C ASP A 309 -15.92 -8.63 -16.86
N ALA A 310 -15.07 -7.76 -16.29
CA ALA A 310 -15.03 -6.35 -16.66
C ALA A 310 -14.42 -6.08 -18.06
N ALA A 311 -13.70 -7.05 -18.63
CA ALA A 311 -13.19 -6.94 -19.99
C ALA A 311 -14.34 -7.12 -21.00
N LYS A 312 -15.16 -8.16 -20.81
CA LYS A 312 -16.27 -8.51 -21.73
C LYS A 312 -17.61 -7.88 -21.37
N GLY A 313 -17.82 -7.55 -20.10
CA GLY A 313 -19.08 -6.98 -19.58
C GLY A 313 -20.13 -8.04 -19.22
N GLU A 314 -19.72 -9.23 -18.81
CA GLU A 314 -20.61 -10.39 -18.61
C GLU A 314 -20.46 -10.98 -17.20
N TYR A 315 -21.52 -11.63 -16.70
CA TYR A 315 -21.45 -12.40 -15.46
C TYR A 315 -21.02 -13.83 -15.75
N VAL A 316 -19.90 -14.25 -15.17
CA VAL A 316 -19.27 -15.52 -15.50
C VAL A 316 -18.80 -16.24 -14.25
N ASP A 317 -18.67 -17.57 -14.35
CA ASP A 317 -17.88 -18.34 -13.39
C ASP A 317 -16.41 -17.91 -13.55
N MET A 318 -15.89 -17.22 -12.55
CA MET A 318 -14.59 -16.55 -12.59
C MET A 318 -13.46 -17.55 -12.76
N ILE A 319 -13.56 -18.72 -12.11
CA ILE A 319 -12.51 -19.73 -12.22
C ILE A 319 -12.52 -20.35 -13.62
N LYS A 320 -13.69 -20.70 -14.15
CA LYS A 320 -13.81 -21.24 -15.51
C LYS A 320 -13.41 -20.22 -16.58
N ALA A 321 -13.72 -18.95 -16.36
CA ALA A 321 -13.32 -17.87 -17.25
C ALA A 321 -11.82 -17.53 -17.17
N GLY A 322 -11.10 -18.09 -16.18
CA GLY A 322 -9.70 -17.74 -15.95
C GLY A 322 -9.54 -16.32 -15.44
N ILE A 323 -10.43 -15.85 -14.57
CA ILE A 323 -10.29 -14.58 -13.86
C ILE A 323 -10.04 -14.94 -12.40
N ILE A 324 -8.76 -15.11 -12.08
CA ILE A 324 -8.30 -15.65 -10.81
C ILE A 324 -7.22 -14.75 -10.23
N ASP A 325 -7.24 -14.60 -8.91
CA ASP A 325 -6.25 -13.82 -8.17
C ASP A 325 -5.50 -14.74 -7.19
N PRO A 326 -4.19 -14.55 -6.99
CA PRO A 326 -3.46 -15.28 -5.96
C PRO A 326 -4.00 -14.95 -4.55
N LEU A 327 -4.24 -15.97 -3.72
CA LEU A 327 -4.74 -15.76 -2.35
C LEU A 327 -3.81 -14.85 -1.55
N LYS A 328 -2.49 -15.07 -1.66
CA LYS A 328 -1.47 -14.31 -0.95
C LYS A 328 -1.57 -12.80 -1.24
N VAL A 329 -1.85 -12.42 -2.49
CA VAL A 329 -1.99 -11.01 -2.91
C VAL A 329 -3.17 -10.37 -2.21
N ILE A 330 -4.37 -10.97 -2.34
CA ILE A 330 -5.59 -10.43 -1.74
C ILE A 330 -5.51 -10.38 -0.21
N ARG A 331 -5.01 -11.45 0.40
CA ARG A 331 -4.85 -11.56 1.85
C ARG A 331 -3.93 -10.47 2.38
N THR A 332 -2.78 -10.29 1.73
CA THR A 332 -1.78 -9.31 2.15
C THR A 332 -2.31 -7.89 1.98
N ALA A 333 -2.93 -7.59 0.83
CA ALA A 333 -3.55 -6.30 0.56
C ALA A 333 -4.58 -5.91 1.63
N LEU A 334 -5.45 -6.84 2.04
CA LEU A 334 -6.47 -6.59 3.08
C LEU A 334 -5.83 -6.37 4.46
N VAL A 335 -4.88 -7.22 4.86
CA VAL A 335 -4.23 -7.14 6.17
C VAL A 335 -3.43 -5.84 6.32
N ASP A 336 -2.65 -5.47 5.30
CA ASP A 336 -1.85 -4.24 5.31
C ASP A 336 -2.75 -3.00 5.33
N ALA A 337 -3.79 -2.99 4.48
CA ALA A 337 -4.76 -1.90 4.43
C ALA A 337 -5.49 -1.70 5.77
N ALA A 338 -5.96 -2.79 6.38
CA ALA A 338 -6.64 -2.74 7.67
C ALA A 338 -5.70 -2.32 8.81
N SER A 339 -4.44 -2.77 8.78
CA SER A 339 -3.42 -2.42 9.77
C SER A 339 -3.18 -0.91 9.79
N VAL A 340 -2.84 -0.33 8.64
CA VAL A 340 -2.54 1.11 8.54
C VAL A 340 -3.78 1.95 8.77
N SER A 341 -4.93 1.58 8.20
CA SER A 341 -6.18 2.32 8.40
C SER A 341 -6.61 2.33 9.87
N SER A 342 -6.42 1.23 10.59
CA SER A 342 -6.73 1.15 12.03
C SER A 342 -5.83 2.06 12.84
N LEU A 343 -4.53 2.13 12.54
CA LEU A 343 -3.60 3.04 13.20
C LEU A 343 -3.99 4.50 12.97
N MET A 344 -4.30 4.86 11.73
CA MET A 344 -4.74 6.21 11.37
C MET A 344 -6.07 6.59 12.05
N THR A 345 -7.01 5.65 12.14
CA THR A 345 -8.31 5.85 12.80
C THR A 345 -8.15 6.13 14.29
N THR A 346 -7.19 5.48 14.95
CA THR A 346 -6.88 5.68 16.38
C THR A 346 -5.97 6.89 16.65
N THR A 347 -5.57 7.65 15.63
CA THR A 347 -4.66 8.78 15.79
C THR A 347 -5.38 10.01 16.36
N GLU A 348 -4.90 10.52 17.49
CA GLU A 348 -5.44 11.73 18.16
C GLU A 348 -4.58 12.98 18.00
N ALA A 349 -3.32 12.84 17.62
CA ALA A 349 -2.42 13.96 17.38
C ALA A 349 -1.44 13.65 16.24
N VAL A 350 -1.17 14.65 15.40
CA VAL A 350 -0.15 14.58 14.37
C VAL A 350 0.81 15.74 14.59
N VAL A 351 2.10 15.41 14.74
CA VAL A 351 3.19 16.37 14.95
C VAL A 351 4.00 16.45 13.67
N VAL A 352 4.03 17.62 13.04
CA VAL A 352 4.78 17.86 11.80
C VAL A 352 5.81 18.96 11.99
N GLU A 353 6.82 18.98 11.13
CA GLU A 353 7.72 20.13 11.07
C GLU A 353 6.96 21.35 10.56
N LEU A 354 7.15 22.50 11.21
CA LEU A 354 6.66 23.77 10.67
C LEU A 354 7.30 23.98 9.28
N PRO A 355 6.49 24.35 8.27
CA PRO A 355 7.03 24.74 6.97
C PRO A 355 8.09 25.82 7.17
N LYS A 356 9.27 25.64 6.57
CA LYS A 356 10.24 26.73 6.53
C LYS A 356 9.66 27.79 5.60
N ASP A 357 9.53 29.02 6.08
CA ASP A 357 9.22 30.14 5.20
C ASP A 357 10.33 30.23 4.14
N GLU A 358 9.95 30.22 2.86
CA GLU A 358 10.84 30.54 1.75
C GLU A 358 11.14 32.06 1.76
N LYS A 359 11.78 32.55 2.81
CA LYS A 359 12.38 33.87 2.87
C LYS A 359 13.70 33.77 3.60
N GLU A 360 14.73 33.45 2.83
CA GLU A 360 16.09 34.02 2.91
C GLU A 360 16.98 33.22 1.95
N THR A 361 16.89 33.52 0.66
CA THR A 361 18.09 33.52 -0.17
C THR A 361 18.84 34.81 0.16
N PRO A 362 20.05 34.76 0.74
CA PRO A 362 20.88 35.95 0.87
C PRO A 362 21.16 36.44 -0.56
N GLY A 363 20.66 37.63 -0.89
CA GLY A 363 20.96 38.26 -2.17
C GLY A 363 22.48 38.32 -2.35
N MET A 364 22.99 37.63 -3.37
CA MET A 364 24.34 37.87 -3.86
C MET A 364 24.46 39.36 -4.20
N GLY A 365 25.27 40.08 -3.42
CA GLY A 365 25.59 41.48 -3.68
C GLY A 365 26.26 41.62 -5.05
N GLY A 366 25.54 42.25 -5.98
CA GLY A 366 26.03 42.65 -7.29
C GLY A 366 25.74 44.13 -7.53
N GLY A 367 26.42 45.01 -6.78
CA GLY A 367 26.39 46.45 -7.00
C GLY A 367 27.46 46.85 -8.01
N MET A 368 27.12 46.81 -9.29
CA MET A 368 27.92 47.35 -10.38
C MET A 368 27.70 48.87 -10.39
N GLY A 369 28.71 49.63 -9.94
CA GLY A 369 28.69 51.08 -9.87
C GLY A 369 28.64 51.70 -11.27
N GLY A 370 27.65 52.56 -11.49
CA GLY A 370 27.45 53.31 -12.71
C GLY A 370 28.51 54.40 -12.93
N MET A 371 28.84 54.62 -14.20
CA MET A 371 29.57 55.76 -14.73
C MET A 371 28.77 57.05 -14.53
N ASP A 372 29.41 58.05 -13.96
CA ASP A 372 29.05 59.46 -14.14
C ASP A 372 29.97 60.09 -15.20
N TYR A 373 29.33 60.81 -16.13
CA TYR A 373 29.82 61.64 -17.25
C TYR A 373 30.23 60.97 -18.56
#